data_AF-A0A093NKN8-F1
#
_entry.id   AF-A0A093NKN8-F1
#
_cell.length_a   1.000
_cell.length_b   1.000
_cell.length_c   1.000
_cell.angle_alpha   90.00
_cell.angle_beta   90.00
_cell.angle_gamma   90.00
#
_symmetry.space_group_name_H-M   'P 1'
#
loop_
_entity.id
_entity.type
_entity.pdbx_description
1 polymer ?
#
loop_
_entity_poly.entity_id
_entity_poly.type
_entity_poly.pdbx_seq_one_letter_code
_entity_poly.pdbx_strand_id
1 'polypeptide(L)'
;VDLSHLSPEERWRVEHARMHAKHRGHEAMHAEMVLILIATLVVAQLLLVQWKQRHPRSYNMVTLFQMWVVPLYFTIKLYWWRFLVIWVLFSAVTAFVTFRATRKPLVQTTPRLVYKWFLLIYKISYATGIVGYMAVMFTLFGLNLLFSRADAGVGRVPSPLSPLSLCSALAQFYSASGMPTKHLSDSVCAVCGLPLNVLLPRFHEFCIRGWCIVGKKQTCPYCKEKVDLKRMFSNPY
;
A
#
# COMPACT_ATOMS: atom_id res chain seq x y z
N VAL A 1 39.21 47.99 1.17
CA VAL A 1 39.60 48.47 -0.16
C VAL A 1 38.36 49.10 -0.77
N ASP A 2 38.39 50.40 -1.02
CA ASP A 2 37.28 51.13 -1.63
C ASP A 2 37.19 50.73 -3.13
N LEU A 3 36.11 50.03 -3.51
CA LEU A 3 35.93 49.49 -4.86
C LEU A 3 35.35 50.51 -5.84
N SER A 4 35.04 51.72 -5.37
CA SER A 4 34.30 52.78 -6.08
C SER A 4 35.10 53.52 -7.16
N HIS A 5 36.42 53.38 -7.20
CA HIS A 5 37.31 54.03 -8.18
C HIS A 5 37.83 53.10 -9.29
N LEU A 6 37.55 51.80 -9.22
CA LEU A 6 38.02 50.81 -10.20
C LEU A 6 37.14 50.81 -11.45
N SER A 7 37.73 50.50 -12.62
CA SER A 7 36.95 50.26 -13.85
C SER A 7 36.02 49.04 -13.67
N PRO A 8 34.90 48.95 -14.40
CA PRO A 8 33.92 47.86 -14.24
C PRO A 8 34.54 46.46 -14.36
N GLU A 9 35.51 46.30 -15.25
CA GLU A 9 36.21 45.03 -15.50
C GLU A 9 37.17 44.64 -14.37
N GLU A 10 37.81 45.62 -13.72
CA GLU A 10 38.69 45.39 -12.57
C GLU A 10 37.89 45.05 -11.32
N ARG A 11 36.74 45.71 -11.10
CA ARG A 11 35.81 45.33 -10.03
C ARG A 11 35.36 43.89 -10.20
N TRP A 12 34.93 43.51 -11.40
CA TRP A 12 34.48 42.14 -11.68
C TRP A 12 35.59 41.12 -11.45
N ARG A 13 36.83 41.40 -11.87
CA ARG A 13 37.98 40.53 -11.61
C ARG A 13 38.28 40.36 -10.12
N VAL A 14 38.26 41.46 -9.36
CA VAL A 14 38.50 41.42 -7.91
C VAL A 14 37.37 40.68 -7.19
N GLU A 15 36.14 40.87 -7.61
CA GLU A 15 34.95 40.24 -7.01
C GLU A 15 34.87 38.74 -7.35
N HIS A 16 35.19 38.37 -8.58
CA HIS A 16 35.32 36.97 -9.02
C HIS A 16 36.47 36.26 -8.28
N ALA A 17 37.64 36.90 -8.15
CA ALA A 17 38.76 36.36 -7.35
C ALA A 17 38.38 36.21 -5.87
N ARG A 18 37.60 37.14 -5.31
CA ARG A 18 37.12 37.09 -3.92
C ARG A 18 36.06 36.00 -3.71
N MET A 19 35.19 35.75 -4.70
CA MET A 19 34.27 34.60 -4.74
C MET A 19 35.05 33.28 -4.75
N HIS A 20 36.02 33.11 -5.65
CA HIS A 20 36.86 31.90 -5.70
C HIS A 20 37.67 31.70 -4.42
N ALA A 21 38.19 32.77 -3.81
CA ALA A 21 38.88 32.70 -2.53
C ALA A 21 37.95 32.26 -1.38
N LYS A 22 36.68 32.67 -1.37
CA LYS A 22 35.68 32.19 -0.39
C LYS A 22 35.29 30.73 -0.61
N HIS A 23 35.29 30.24 -1.85
CA HIS A 23 34.87 28.87 -2.17
C HIS A 23 36.00 27.82 -2.16
N ARG A 24 37.29 28.24 -2.19
CA ARG A 24 38.45 27.32 -2.25
C ARG A 24 38.51 26.22 -1.18
N GLY A 25 37.99 26.46 0.03
CA GLY A 25 37.92 25.44 1.10
C GLY A 25 36.55 24.76 1.22
N HIS A 26 35.51 25.37 0.65
CA HIS A 26 34.13 24.90 0.76
C HIS A 26 33.87 23.73 -0.20
N GLU A 27 34.50 23.72 -1.38
CA GLU A 27 34.40 22.62 -2.35
C GLU A 27 35.01 21.31 -1.83
N ALA A 28 36.14 21.39 -1.12
CA ALA A 28 36.75 20.23 -0.49
C ALA A 28 35.83 19.64 0.61
N MET A 29 35.21 20.51 1.43
CA MET A 29 34.28 20.08 2.47
C MET A 29 32.99 19.47 1.88
N HIS A 30 32.47 20.01 0.77
CA HIS A 30 31.35 19.39 0.06
C HIS A 30 31.71 18.05 -0.57
N ALA A 31 32.90 17.92 -1.17
CA ALA A 31 33.37 16.68 -1.74
C ALA A 31 33.48 15.57 -0.69
N GLU A 32 34.00 15.88 0.50
CA GLU A 32 34.07 14.94 1.63
C GLU A 32 32.68 14.48 2.10
N MET A 33 31.73 15.41 2.28
CA MET A 33 30.35 15.05 2.65
C MET A 33 29.69 14.15 1.61
N VAL A 34 29.88 14.45 0.33
CA VAL A 34 29.32 13.65 -0.78
C VAL A 34 29.97 12.27 -0.84
N LEU A 35 31.28 12.16 -0.66
CA LEU A 35 31.97 10.87 -0.63
C LEU A 35 31.51 9.99 0.52
N ILE A 36 31.34 10.57 1.73
CA ILE A 36 30.79 9.85 2.87
C ILE A 36 29.35 9.42 2.61
N LEU A 37 28.52 10.29 2.01
CA LEU A 37 27.15 9.95 1.63
C LEU A 37 27.12 8.78 0.63
N ILE A 38 27.94 8.82 -0.43
CA ILE A 38 28.01 7.75 -1.43
C ILE A 38 28.48 6.44 -0.78
N ALA A 39 29.55 6.50 0.02
CA ALA A 39 30.07 5.32 0.70
C ALA A 39 29.03 4.70 1.65
N THR A 40 28.34 5.53 2.45
CA THR A 40 27.29 5.05 3.37
C THR A 40 26.10 4.47 2.63
N LEU A 41 25.66 5.07 1.52
CA LEU A 41 24.60 4.53 0.67
C LEU A 41 24.97 3.18 0.05
N VAL A 42 26.21 3.04 -0.45
CA VAL A 42 26.71 1.78 -1.01
C VAL A 42 26.76 0.70 0.07
N VAL A 43 27.33 1.00 1.24
CA VAL A 43 27.40 0.05 2.36
C VAL A 43 26.00 -0.34 2.82
N ALA A 44 25.09 0.61 3.00
CA ALA A 44 23.71 0.35 3.38
C ALA A 44 23.01 -0.58 2.37
N GLN A 45 23.21 -0.34 1.06
CA GLN A 45 22.62 -1.16 0.01
C GLN A 45 23.17 -2.60 0.03
N LEU A 46 24.48 -2.77 0.21
CA LEU A 46 25.10 -4.10 0.35
C LEU A 46 24.56 -4.83 1.57
N LEU A 47 24.45 -4.16 2.71
CA LEU A 47 23.87 -4.74 3.94
C LEU A 47 22.41 -5.16 3.74
N LEU A 48 21.59 -4.32 3.10
CA LEU A 48 20.19 -4.65 2.81
C LEU A 48 20.05 -5.87 1.89
N VAL A 49 20.88 -5.96 0.85
CA VAL A 49 20.86 -7.10 -0.08
C VAL A 49 21.32 -8.38 0.63
N GLN A 50 22.42 -8.31 1.39
CA GLN A 50 22.92 -9.44 2.18
C GLN A 50 21.90 -9.89 3.22
N TRP A 51 21.23 -8.95 3.89
CA TRP A 51 20.20 -9.25 4.87
C TRP A 51 18.99 -9.94 4.24
N LYS A 52 18.52 -9.45 3.08
CA LYS A 52 17.43 -10.09 2.32
C LYS A 52 17.78 -11.53 1.90
N GLN A 53 19.02 -11.78 1.48
CA GLN A 53 19.48 -13.11 1.08
C GLN A 53 19.61 -14.06 2.28
N ARG A 54 20.21 -13.61 3.38
CA ARG A 54 20.50 -14.46 4.55
C ARG A 54 19.29 -14.69 5.44
N HIS A 55 18.47 -13.66 5.65
CA HIS A 55 17.32 -13.71 6.57
C HIS A 55 16.05 -13.08 5.96
N PRO A 56 15.47 -13.69 4.90
CA PRO A 56 14.33 -13.13 4.18
C PRO A 56 13.09 -12.92 5.05
N ARG A 57 12.87 -13.75 6.09
CA ARG A 57 11.76 -13.58 7.02
C ARG A 57 11.87 -12.28 7.81
N SER A 58 13.03 -12.03 8.42
CA SER A 58 13.27 -10.82 9.21
C SER A 58 13.25 -9.57 8.34
N TYR A 59 13.86 -9.63 7.15
CA TYR A 59 13.83 -8.54 6.18
C TYR A 59 12.39 -8.16 5.81
N ASN A 60 11.55 -9.14 5.43
CA ASN A 60 10.16 -8.89 5.08
C ASN A 60 9.32 -8.35 6.26
N MET A 61 9.57 -8.81 7.49
CA MET A 61 8.87 -8.28 8.67
C MET A 61 9.27 -6.84 8.98
N VAL A 62 10.56 -6.52 8.98
CA VAL A 62 11.03 -5.16 9.29
C VAL A 62 10.63 -4.19 8.19
N THR A 63 10.78 -4.55 6.92
CA THR A 63 10.34 -3.70 5.80
C THR A 63 8.84 -3.42 5.83
N LEU A 64 8.02 -4.43 6.13
CA LEU A 64 6.57 -4.26 6.29
C LEU A 64 6.24 -3.36 7.48
N PHE A 65 6.94 -3.54 8.61
CA PHE A 65 6.77 -2.69 9.79
C PHE A 65 7.20 -1.24 9.50
N GLN A 66 8.33 -1.03 8.83
CA GLN A 66 8.83 0.28 8.43
C GLN A 66 7.83 0.99 7.52
N MET A 67 7.30 0.30 6.50
CA MET A 67 6.27 0.85 5.61
C MET A 67 4.99 1.26 6.36
N TRP A 68 4.68 0.59 7.47
CA TRP A 68 3.51 0.93 8.31
C TRP A 68 3.80 2.10 9.28
N VAL A 69 5.00 2.20 9.84
CA VAL A 69 5.36 3.27 10.80
C VAL A 69 5.62 4.63 10.13
N VAL A 70 6.20 4.65 8.93
CA VAL A 70 6.57 5.90 8.24
C VAL A 70 5.37 6.84 8.05
N PRO A 71 4.22 6.40 7.51
CA PRO A 71 3.04 7.25 7.37
C PRO A 71 2.53 7.79 8.72
N LEU A 72 2.59 6.99 9.78
CA LEU A 72 2.20 7.39 11.13
C LEU A 72 3.10 8.51 11.66
N TYR A 73 4.42 8.36 11.52
CA TYR A 73 5.38 9.36 11.99
C TYR A 73 5.10 10.73 11.35
N PHE A 74 4.96 10.78 10.03
CA PHE A 74 4.68 12.03 9.32
C PHE A 74 3.33 12.63 9.68
N THR A 75 2.28 11.82 9.79
CA THR A 75 0.92 12.32 10.07
C THR A 75 0.75 12.84 11.49
N ILE A 76 1.47 12.26 12.47
CA ILE A 76 1.55 12.79 13.83
C ILE A 76 2.31 14.13 13.84
N LYS A 77 3.46 14.21 13.16
CA LYS A 77 4.26 15.45 13.08
C LYS A 77 3.51 16.60 12.39
N LEU A 78 2.67 16.28 11.40
CA LEU A 78 1.86 17.25 10.65
C LEU A 78 0.49 17.51 11.30
N TYR A 79 0.17 16.89 12.44
CA TYR A 79 -1.13 16.99 13.14
C TYR A 79 -2.35 16.66 12.26
N TRP A 80 -2.21 15.71 11.35
CA TRP A 80 -3.29 15.30 10.43
C TRP A 80 -4.24 14.28 11.07
N TRP A 81 -5.05 14.75 12.02
CA TRP A 81 -5.96 13.93 12.83
C TRP A 81 -6.93 13.07 12.02
N ARG A 82 -7.45 13.58 10.88
CA ARG A 82 -8.38 12.83 10.01
C ARG A 82 -7.73 11.55 9.44
N PHE A 83 -6.50 11.67 8.95
CA PHE A 83 -5.74 10.52 8.45
C PHE A 83 -5.42 9.54 9.58
N LEU A 84 -5.03 10.06 10.74
CA LEU A 84 -4.69 9.24 11.90
C LEU A 84 -5.86 8.37 12.35
N VAL A 85 -7.08 8.91 12.42
CA VAL A 85 -8.29 8.14 12.76
C VAL A 85 -8.54 7.00 11.77
N ILE A 86 -8.51 7.30 10.46
CA ILE A 86 -8.70 6.30 9.40
C ILE A 86 -7.62 5.22 9.48
N TRP A 87 -6.36 5.64 9.69
CA TRP A 87 -5.22 4.72 9.78
C TRP A 87 -5.31 3.77 10.98
N VAL A 88 -5.73 4.28 12.15
CA VAL A 88 -5.93 3.48 13.36
C VAL A 88 -7.05 2.47 13.14
N LEU A 89 -8.18 2.87 12.55
CA LEU A 89 -9.28 1.96 12.22
C LEU A 89 -8.84 0.88 11.23
N PHE A 90 -8.17 1.26 10.15
CA PHE A 90 -7.63 0.33 9.16
C PHE A 90 -6.65 -0.68 9.79
N SER A 91 -5.75 -0.19 10.65
CA SER A 91 -4.77 -1.01 11.35
C SER A 91 -5.42 -1.96 12.35
N ALA A 92 -6.43 -1.50 13.09
CA ALA A 92 -7.18 -2.31 14.05
C ALA A 92 -7.94 -3.45 13.35
N VAL A 93 -8.66 -3.17 12.26
CA VAL A 93 -9.38 -4.20 11.49
C VAL A 93 -8.41 -5.19 10.85
N THR A 94 -7.31 -4.70 10.25
CA THR A 94 -6.28 -5.56 9.65
C THR A 94 -5.58 -6.44 10.70
N ALA A 95 -5.32 -5.90 11.90
CA ALA A 95 -4.79 -6.66 13.02
C ALA A 95 -5.76 -7.73 13.49
N PHE A 96 -7.06 -7.43 13.60
CA PHE A 96 -8.10 -8.41 13.95
C PHE A 96 -8.19 -9.55 12.94
N VAL A 97 -8.20 -9.24 11.64
CA VAL A 97 -8.24 -10.25 10.57
C VAL A 97 -6.96 -11.12 10.59
N THR A 98 -5.79 -10.50 10.76
CA THR A 98 -4.51 -11.20 10.88
C THR A 98 -4.48 -12.09 12.13
N PHE A 99 -4.96 -11.58 13.28
CA PHE A 99 -5.04 -12.33 14.52
C PHE A 99 -5.88 -13.60 14.34
N ARG A 100 -7.07 -13.49 13.73
CA ARG A 100 -7.91 -14.65 13.40
C ARG A 100 -7.20 -15.64 12.48
N ALA A 101 -6.40 -15.16 11.51
CA ALA A 101 -5.62 -16.00 10.59
C ALA A 101 -4.44 -16.72 11.24
N THR A 102 -3.89 -16.21 12.35
CA THR A 102 -2.74 -16.82 13.04
C THR A 102 -3.11 -17.91 14.06
N ARG A 103 -4.38 -18.00 14.47
CA ARG A 103 -4.85 -19.02 15.44
C ARG A 103 -4.93 -20.40 14.80
N LYS A 104 -4.48 -21.42 15.54
CA LYS A 104 -4.62 -22.84 15.18
C LYS A 104 -5.52 -23.53 16.23
N PRO A 105 -6.43 -24.44 15.83
CA PRO A 105 -6.80 -24.81 14.47
C PRO A 105 -7.54 -23.68 13.72
N LEU A 106 -7.36 -23.61 12.39
CA LEU A 106 -8.01 -22.59 11.55
C LEU A 106 -9.51 -22.89 11.43
N VAL A 107 -10.35 -21.97 11.89
CA VAL A 107 -11.80 -22.06 11.68
C VAL A 107 -12.09 -21.89 10.19
N GLN A 108 -12.96 -22.73 9.63
CA GLN A 108 -13.32 -22.81 8.21
C GLN A 108 -13.79 -21.49 7.56
N THR A 109 -14.29 -20.52 8.34
CA THR A 109 -14.72 -19.20 7.86
C THR A 109 -13.58 -18.18 7.75
N THR A 110 -12.47 -18.41 8.45
CA THR A 110 -11.31 -17.50 8.52
C THR A 110 -10.68 -17.22 7.15
N PRO A 111 -10.43 -18.22 6.28
CA PRO A 111 -9.85 -17.97 4.97
C PRO A 111 -10.74 -17.08 4.09
N ARG A 112 -12.06 -17.23 4.19
CA ARG A 112 -13.02 -16.37 3.46
C ARG A 112 -13.01 -14.94 3.98
N LEU A 113 -12.93 -14.73 5.29
CA LEU A 113 -12.85 -13.40 5.90
C LEU A 113 -11.58 -12.66 5.44
N VAL A 114 -10.43 -13.34 5.50
CA VAL A 114 -9.13 -12.80 5.08
C VAL A 114 -9.19 -12.39 3.61
N TYR A 115 -9.67 -13.28 2.73
CA TYR A 115 -9.79 -12.97 1.30
C TYR A 115 -10.71 -11.76 1.04
N LYS A 116 -11.89 -11.72 1.67
CA LYS A 116 -12.84 -10.61 1.51
C LYS A 116 -12.26 -9.26 1.97
N TRP A 117 -11.54 -9.25 3.10
CA TRP A 117 -10.91 -8.03 3.62
C TRP A 117 -9.84 -7.49 2.66
N PHE A 118 -8.91 -8.34 2.23
CA PHE A 118 -7.86 -7.91 1.30
C PHE A 118 -8.42 -7.54 -0.09
N LEU A 119 -9.46 -8.23 -0.57
CA LEU A 119 -10.14 -7.86 -1.80
C LEU A 119 -10.85 -6.50 -1.68
N LEU A 120 -11.45 -6.20 -0.54
CA LEU A 120 -12.07 -4.90 -0.28
C LEU A 120 -11.01 -3.78 -0.32
N ILE A 121 -9.88 -3.96 0.36
CA ILE A 121 -8.77 -3.01 0.34
C ILE A 121 -8.29 -2.79 -1.10
N TYR A 122 -8.07 -3.87 -1.85
CA TYR A 122 -7.66 -3.80 -3.25
C TYR A 122 -8.62 -2.96 -4.09
N LYS A 123 -9.94 -3.20 -3.98
CA LYS A 123 -10.96 -2.45 -4.73
C LYS A 123 -10.98 -0.97 -4.36
N ILE A 124 -10.88 -0.63 -3.08
CA ILE A 124 -10.83 0.76 -2.61
C ILE A 124 -9.56 1.44 -3.16
N SER A 125 -8.39 0.84 -2.98
CA SER A 125 -7.13 1.40 -3.48
C SER A 125 -7.13 1.57 -4.99
N TYR A 126 -7.68 0.61 -5.73
CA TYR A 126 -7.80 0.68 -7.18
C TYR A 126 -8.73 1.82 -7.61
N ALA A 127 -9.90 1.94 -7.00
CA ALA A 127 -10.84 3.03 -7.28
C ALA A 127 -10.24 4.40 -6.92
N THR A 128 -9.62 4.55 -5.75
CA THR A 128 -8.92 5.79 -5.35
C THR A 128 -7.77 6.11 -6.30
N GLY A 129 -7.03 5.10 -6.77
CA GLY A 129 -5.97 5.26 -7.77
C GLY A 129 -6.49 5.80 -9.11
N ILE A 130 -7.60 5.25 -9.60
CA ILE A 130 -8.27 5.77 -10.82
C ILE A 130 -8.73 7.21 -10.60
N VAL A 131 -9.42 7.49 -9.50
CA VAL A 131 -9.91 8.85 -9.21
C VAL A 131 -8.75 9.84 -9.10
N GLY A 132 -7.68 9.47 -8.40
CA GLY A 132 -6.47 10.29 -8.27
C GLY A 132 -5.77 10.52 -9.61
N TYR A 133 -5.65 9.48 -10.43
CA TYR A 133 -5.10 9.59 -11.79
C TYR A 133 -5.95 10.51 -12.67
N MET A 134 -7.27 10.32 -12.67
CA MET A 134 -8.19 11.18 -13.42
C MET A 134 -8.09 12.63 -12.94
N ALA A 135 -8.04 12.88 -11.62
CA ALA A 135 -7.84 14.22 -11.08
C ALA A 135 -6.54 14.86 -11.56
N VAL A 136 -5.42 14.13 -11.53
CA VAL A 136 -4.13 14.62 -12.04
C VAL A 136 -4.22 14.90 -13.54
N MET A 137 -4.80 14.00 -14.34
CA MET A 137 -5.02 14.22 -15.77
C MET A 137 -5.88 15.46 -16.02
N PHE A 138 -7.00 15.62 -15.33
CA PHE A 138 -7.85 16.82 -15.43
C PHE A 138 -7.09 18.11 -15.08
N THR A 139 -6.19 18.09 -14.09
CA THR A 139 -5.37 19.26 -13.76
C THR A 139 -4.32 19.56 -14.82
N LEU A 140 -3.72 18.54 -15.45
CA LEU A 140 -2.67 18.70 -16.46
C LEU A 140 -3.22 19.12 -17.84
N PHE A 141 -4.42 18.67 -18.21
CA PHE A 141 -5.11 19.11 -19.45
C PHE A 141 -5.66 20.55 -19.38
N GLY A 142 -5.33 21.32 -18.35
CA GLY A 142 -5.56 22.77 -18.33
C GLY A 142 -6.99 23.21 -18.05
N LEU A 143 -7.87 22.36 -17.52
CA LEU A 143 -9.21 22.79 -17.10
C LEU A 143 -9.18 23.82 -15.95
N ASN A 144 -8.07 23.95 -15.22
CA ASN A 144 -7.84 25.09 -14.32
C ASN A 144 -7.83 26.46 -15.04
N LEU A 145 -7.44 26.53 -16.32
CA LEU A 145 -7.51 27.76 -17.13
C LEU A 145 -8.93 28.06 -17.64
N LEU A 146 -9.78 27.05 -17.77
CA LEU A 146 -11.20 27.24 -18.09
C LEU A 146 -11.98 27.77 -16.88
N PHE A 147 -11.62 27.36 -15.66
CA PHE A 147 -12.23 27.89 -14.43
C PHE A 147 -11.73 29.31 -14.06
N SER A 148 -10.47 29.67 -14.31
CA SER A 148 -9.97 31.03 -14.04
C SER A 148 -10.57 32.11 -14.98
N ARG A 149 -11.13 31.71 -16.14
CA ARG A 149 -11.93 32.61 -17.01
C ARG A 149 -13.42 32.62 -16.65
N ALA A 150 -13.88 31.70 -15.82
CA ALA A 150 -15.26 31.62 -15.34
C ALA A 150 -15.46 32.35 -13.99
N ASP A 151 -14.46 33.09 -13.50
CA ASP A 151 -14.54 33.86 -12.25
C ASP A 151 -15.28 35.21 -12.38
N ALA A 152 -16.08 35.39 -13.45
CA ALA A 152 -17.05 36.47 -13.56
C ALA A 152 -18.47 35.93 -13.36
N GLY A 153 -18.73 35.25 -12.24
CA GLY A 153 -20.10 34.89 -11.88
C GLY A 153 -20.22 33.74 -10.90
N VAL A 154 -20.31 34.12 -9.62
CA VAL A 154 -21.07 33.41 -8.58
C VAL A 154 -20.52 32.03 -8.15
N GLY A 155 -19.90 32.06 -6.97
CA GLY A 155 -20.44 31.31 -5.84
C GLY A 155 -20.05 29.84 -5.70
N ARG A 156 -19.21 29.62 -4.68
CA ARG A 156 -19.12 28.39 -3.86
C ARG A 156 -18.58 27.15 -4.59
N VAL A 157 -17.28 26.93 -4.42
CA VAL A 157 -16.66 25.60 -4.51
C VAL A 157 -17.51 24.62 -3.69
N PRO A 158 -18.07 23.54 -4.27
CA PRO A 158 -18.58 22.45 -3.47
C PRO A 158 -17.36 21.75 -2.87
N SER A 159 -17.26 21.79 -1.54
CA SER A 159 -16.39 20.93 -0.76
C SER A 159 -16.42 19.51 -1.36
N PRO A 160 -15.26 18.86 -1.61
CA PRO A 160 -15.27 17.49 -2.09
C PRO A 160 -16.02 16.64 -1.07
N LEU A 161 -17.13 16.07 -1.53
CA LEU A 161 -18.03 15.20 -0.81
C LEU A 161 -17.22 14.24 0.07
N SER A 162 -17.43 14.36 1.38
CA SER A 162 -17.02 13.36 2.35
C SER A 162 -17.50 11.98 1.88
N PRO A 163 -16.63 10.97 1.75
CA PRO A 163 -17.06 9.60 1.46
C PRO A 163 -17.67 9.00 2.73
N LEU A 164 -18.90 9.40 3.02
CA LEU A 164 -19.71 8.97 4.17
C LEU A 164 -21.14 8.73 3.69
N SER A 165 -21.33 7.96 2.62
CA SER A 165 -22.68 7.56 2.19
C SER A 165 -22.79 6.33 1.29
N LEU A 166 -21.83 5.40 1.31
CA LEU A 166 -22.09 4.04 0.80
C LEU A 166 -22.11 3.01 1.94
N CYS A 167 -22.90 3.33 2.96
CA CYS A 167 -23.37 2.41 3.99
C CYS A 167 -24.83 2.04 3.71
N SER A 168 -25.11 1.27 2.66
CA SER A 168 -26.40 0.59 2.50
C SER A 168 -26.38 -0.42 1.35
N ALA A 169 -25.67 -1.52 1.55
CA ALA A 169 -25.92 -2.78 0.85
C ALA A 169 -25.34 -3.96 1.67
N LEU A 170 -25.71 -4.03 2.95
CA LEU A 170 -25.58 -5.24 3.77
C LEU A 170 -26.98 -5.72 4.14
N ALA A 171 -27.75 -6.05 3.10
CA ALA A 171 -28.86 -6.99 3.20
C ALA A 171 -28.50 -8.19 2.31
N GLN A 172 -28.97 -9.39 2.70
CA GLN A 172 -28.66 -10.71 2.14
C GLN A 172 -27.26 -11.27 2.48
N PHE A 173 -27.06 -12.31 3.29
CA PHE A 173 -27.95 -13.25 3.98
C PHE A 173 -27.18 -13.78 5.20
N TYR A 174 -27.87 -13.86 6.34
CA TYR A 174 -27.48 -14.77 7.42
C TYR A 174 -27.86 -16.19 7.02
N SER A 175 -26.93 -17.13 7.20
CA SER A 175 -27.30 -18.52 7.49
C SER A 175 -26.51 -18.93 8.72
N ALA A 176 -27.22 -19.00 9.84
CA ALA A 176 -26.76 -19.67 11.04
C ALA A 176 -27.13 -21.14 10.87
N SER A 177 -26.14 -21.97 10.53
CA SER A 177 -26.31 -23.41 10.58
C SER A 177 -25.05 -24.03 11.19
N GLY A 178 -25.28 -24.66 12.35
CA GLY A 178 -24.28 -25.39 13.11
C GLY A 178 -23.79 -26.64 12.37
N MET A 179 -22.70 -27.20 12.88
CA MET A 179 -22.06 -28.43 12.40
C MET A 179 -23.06 -29.57 12.17
N PRO A 180 -22.78 -30.42 11.18
CA PRO A 180 -22.57 -31.81 11.54
C PRO A 180 -21.28 -32.41 10.98
N THR A 181 -20.96 -33.53 11.61
CA THR A 181 -19.74 -34.33 11.59
C THR A 181 -19.39 -34.97 10.25
N LYS A 182 -18.07 -35.22 10.11
CA LYS A 182 -17.37 -36.18 9.25
C LYS A 182 -18.28 -37.17 8.49
N HIS A 183 -18.65 -36.82 7.25
CA HIS A 183 -18.65 -37.76 6.13
C HIS A 183 -18.55 -36.97 4.83
N LEU A 184 -17.66 -37.39 3.94
CA LEU A 184 -17.36 -36.69 2.69
C LEU A 184 -18.44 -37.07 1.65
N SER A 185 -19.43 -36.21 1.43
CA SER A 185 -20.32 -36.29 0.26
C SER A 185 -19.80 -35.35 -0.84
N ASP A 186 -19.81 -35.81 -2.10
CA ASP A 186 -19.26 -35.09 -3.27
C ASP A 186 -19.96 -33.74 -3.57
N SER A 187 -21.02 -33.40 -2.84
CA SER A 187 -21.79 -32.18 -2.99
C SER A 187 -21.44 -31.08 -1.98
N VAL A 188 -20.45 -31.26 -1.10
CA VAL A 188 -20.12 -30.30 -0.02
C VAL A 188 -18.69 -29.77 -0.13
N CYS A 189 -18.52 -28.45 -0.01
CA CYS A 189 -17.20 -27.82 -0.08
C CYS A 189 -16.32 -28.21 1.12
N ALA A 190 -15.15 -28.78 0.86
CA ALA A 190 -14.27 -29.31 1.90
C ALA A 190 -13.66 -28.23 2.84
N VAL A 191 -13.58 -26.97 2.41
CA VAL A 191 -13.08 -25.88 3.26
C VAL A 191 -14.17 -25.32 4.17
N CYS A 192 -15.44 -25.36 3.77
CA CYS A 192 -16.50 -24.66 4.50
C CYS A 192 -17.76 -25.45 4.85
N GLY A 193 -17.86 -26.72 4.45
CA GLY A 193 -18.98 -27.58 4.81
C GLY A 193 -20.32 -27.20 4.18
N LEU A 194 -20.35 -26.33 3.16
CA LEU A 194 -21.59 -25.89 2.49
C LEU A 194 -21.79 -26.58 1.14
N PRO A 195 -23.04 -26.83 0.71
CA PRO A 195 -23.33 -27.46 -0.57
C PRO A 195 -22.80 -26.63 -1.75
N LEU A 196 -22.20 -27.30 -2.73
CA LEU A 196 -21.66 -26.71 -3.95
C LEU A 196 -22.81 -26.41 -4.91
N ASN A 197 -22.99 -25.15 -5.28
CA ASN A 197 -23.91 -24.79 -6.36
C ASN A 197 -23.13 -24.81 -7.69
N VAL A 198 -23.21 -25.95 -8.38
CA VAL A 198 -22.93 -26.24 -9.81
C VAL A 198 -21.57 -25.75 -10.39
N LEU A 199 -20.83 -26.68 -11.01
CA LEU A 199 -19.63 -26.57 -11.89
C LEU A 199 -18.20 -26.74 -11.32
N LEU A 200 -17.96 -26.87 -10.01
CA LEU A 200 -16.59 -27.02 -9.49
C LEU A 200 -16.38 -28.31 -8.68
N PRO A 201 -15.32 -29.10 -8.96
CA PRO A 201 -15.00 -30.26 -8.15
C PRO A 201 -14.46 -29.78 -6.78
N ARG A 202 -15.27 -29.98 -5.74
CA ARG A 202 -14.88 -30.06 -4.32
C ARG A 202 -14.63 -28.75 -3.53
N PHE A 203 -14.53 -27.57 -4.15
CA PHE A 203 -14.30 -26.30 -3.42
C PHE A 203 -15.08 -25.08 -3.96
N HIS A 204 -15.50 -24.19 -3.06
CA HIS A 204 -15.86 -22.81 -3.43
C HIS A 204 -14.61 -21.97 -3.74
N GLU A 205 -14.67 -21.17 -4.80
CA GLU A 205 -13.58 -20.28 -5.25
C GLU A 205 -12.98 -19.43 -4.12
N PHE A 206 -13.83 -18.73 -3.36
CA PHE A 206 -13.39 -17.89 -2.25
C PHE A 206 -12.74 -18.67 -1.12
N CYS A 207 -13.12 -19.93 -0.92
CA CYS A 207 -12.60 -20.75 0.17
C CYS A 207 -11.19 -21.26 -0.13
N ILE A 208 -10.96 -21.77 -1.35
CA ILE A 208 -9.64 -22.28 -1.75
C ILE A 208 -8.63 -21.14 -1.93
N ARG A 209 -9.05 -20.00 -2.49
CA ARG A 209 -8.18 -18.80 -2.59
C ARG A 209 -7.79 -18.29 -1.20
N GLY A 210 -8.74 -18.17 -0.29
CA GLY A 210 -8.45 -17.82 1.11
C GLY A 210 -7.50 -18.81 1.78
N TRP A 211 -7.70 -20.11 1.57
CA TRP A 211 -6.87 -21.16 2.15
C TRP A 211 -5.41 -21.07 1.68
N CYS A 212 -5.20 -20.89 0.37
CA CYS A 212 -3.87 -20.71 -0.21
C CYS A 212 -3.16 -19.45 0.32
N ILE A 213 -3.91 -18.36 0.57
CA ILE A 213 -3.38 -17.12 1.15
C ILE A 213 -2.91 -17.36 2.59
N VAL A 214 -3.75 -18.00 3.42
CA VAL A 214 -3.43 -18.24 4.85
C VAL A 214 -2.32 -19.28 5.01
N GLY A 215 -2.37 -20.37 4.24
CA GLY A 215 -1.44 -21.49 4.36
C GLY A 215 -0.07 -21.26 3.70
N LYS A 216 0.08 -20.20 2.88
CA LYS A 216 1.28 -19.95 2.03
C LYS A 216 1.70 -21.15 1.17
N LYS A 217 0.79 -22.11 0.96
CA LYS A 217 0.98 -23.33 0.16
C LYS A 217 -0.26 -23.52 -0.68
N GLN A 218 -0.08 -23.69 -1.99
CA GLN A 218 -1.16 -24.02 -2.91
C GLN A 218 -1.44 -25.51 -2.85
N THR A 219 -1.90 -26.00 -1.70
CA THR A 219 -2.12 -27.43 -1.47
C THR A 219 -3.48 -27.68 -0.85
N CYS A 220 -4.13 -28.74 -1.32
CA CYS A 220 -5.38 -29.27 -0.81
C CYS A 220 -5.30 -29.52 0.71
N PRO A 221 -6.26 -29.03 1.52
CA PRO A 221 -6.25 -29.22 2.97
C PRO A 221 -6.26 -30.69 3.40
N TYR A 222 -6.86 -31.55 2.58
CA TYR A 222 -7.11 -32.97 2.88
C TYR A 222 -6.08 -33.87 2.21
N CYS A 223 -5.99 -33.77 0.89
CA CYS A 223 -5.16 -34.62 0.05
C CYS A 223 -3.69 -34.17 -0.05
N LYS A 224 -3.37 -32.95 0.43
CA LYS A 224 -2.03 -32.33 0.35
C LYS A 224 -1.45 -32.19 -1.07
N GLU A 225 -2.20 -32.58 -2.10
CA GLU A 225 -1.86 -32.39 -3.51
C GLU A 225 -1.83 -30.90 -3.86
N LYS A 226 -0.97 -30.54 -4.82
CA LYS A 226 -0.83 -29.15 -5.29
C LYS A 226 -2.07 -28.75 -6.09
N VAL A 227 -2.67 -27.61 -5.73
CA VAL A 227 -3.87 -27.08 -6.36
C VAL A 227 -3.46 -25.90 -7.27
N ASP A 228 -3.60 -26.06 -8.59
CA ASP A 228 -3.37 -24.97 -9.53
C ASP A 228 -4.62 -24.09 -9.69
N LEU A 229 -4.65 -22.97 -8.96
CA LEU A 229 -5.77 -22.02 -8.96
C LEU A 229 -6.07 -21.45 -10.37
N LYS A 230 -5.05 -21.27 -11.22
CA LYS A 230 -5.22 -20.75 -12.59
C LYS A 230 -5.93 -21.75 -13.52
N ARG A 231 -5.74 -23.05 -13.30
CA ARG A 231 -6.37 -24.11 -14.09
C ARG A 231 -7.81 -24.37 -13.63
N MET A 232 -8.08 -24.16 -12.34
CA MET A 232 -9.40 -24.38 -11.75
C MET A 232 -10.35 -23.19 -11.88
N PHE A 233 -9.83 -21.96 -11.96
CA PHE A 233 -10.64 -20.75 -12.03
C PHE A 233 -10.12 -19.88 -13.17
N SER A 234 -10.85 -19.87 -14.29
CA SER A 234 -10.66 -18.86 -15.34
C SER A 234 -10.99 -17.50 -14.73
N ASN A 235 -10.03 -16.59 -14.70
CA ASN A 235 -10.28 -15.23 -14.24
C ASN A 235 -11.17 -14.54 -15.30
N PRO A 236 -12.33 -13.97 -14.94
CA PRO A 236 -13.14 -13.19 -15.88
C PRO A 236 -12.59 -11.77 -16.12
N TYR A 237 -11.35 -11.50 -15.67
CA TYR A 237 -10.61 -10.25 -15.82
C TYR A 237 -9.19 -10.52 -16.30
#